data_AF-A0A365NYJ6-F1
#
_entry.id   AF-A0A365NYJ6-F1
#
_cell.length_a   1.000
_cell.length_b   1.000
_cell.length_c   1.000
_cell.angle_alpha   90.00
_cell.angle_beta   90.00
_cell.angle_gamma   90.00
#
_symmetry.space_group_name_H-M   'P 1'
#
loop_
_entity.id
_entity.type
_entity.pdbx_description
1 polymer ?
#
loop_
_entity_poly.entity_id
_entity_poly.type
_entity_poly.pdbx_seq_one_letter_code
_entity_poly.pdbx_strand_id
1 'polypeptide(L)' 'QGWDGRFNGAELPSTDYWFTVEYLENEQSKVFKAHFSLIR' A
#
# COMPACT_ATOMS: atom_id res chain seq x y z
N GLN A 1 6.79 11.62 -4.07
CA GLN A 1 7.64 11.29 -2.90
C GLN A 1 7.05 10.03 -2.31
N GLY A 2 7.84 8.94 -2.28
CA GLY A 2 7.40 7.59 -1.90
C GLY A 2 7.61 7.32 -0.42
N TRP A 3 7.08 6.19 0.04
CA TRP A 3 7.11 5.77 1.45
C TRP A 3 8.54 5.58 1.98
N ASP A 4 8.85 6.15 3.16
CA ASP A 4 10.19 6.15 3.78
C ASP A 4 10.60 4.81 4.43
N GLY A 5 9.93 3.70 4.10
CA GLY A 5 10.27 2.34 4.56
C GLY A 5 10.00 2.03 6.03
N ARG A 6 9.31 2.93 6.75
CA ARG A 6 8.94 2.75 8.16
C ARG A 6 7.43 2.61 8.31
N PHE A 7 6.99 1.55 8.99
CA PHE A 7 5.59 1.35 9.35
C PHE A 7 5.49 1.26 10.87
N ASN A 8 4.69 2.15 11.47
CA ASN A 8 4.51 2.24 12.93
C ASN A 8 5.82 2.29 13.73
N GLY A 9 6.89 2.89 13.16
CA GLY A 9 8.19 3.03 13.82
C GLY A 9 9.13 1.81 13.67
N ALA A 10 8.68 0.72 13.04
CA ALA A 10 9.52 -0.42 12.72
C ALA A 10 10.06 -0.33 11.29
N GLU A 11 11.34 -0.67 11.11
CA GLU A 11 11.91 -0.90 9.78
C GLU A 11 11.27 -2.13 9.18
N LEU A 12 10.61 -1.94 8.04
CA LEU A 12 9.97 -3.01 7.33
C LEU A 12 10.99 -3.67 6.38
N PRO A 13 10.99 -5.01 6.26
CA PRO A 13 11.92 -5.69 5.37
C PRO A 13 11.75 -5.21 3.92
N SER A 14 12.83 -5.24 3.15
CA SER A 14 12.87 -4.88 1.73
C SER A 14 12.17 -5.97 0.91
N THR A 15 10.84 -6.04 1.03
CA THR A 15 9.96 -7.03 0.42
C THR A 15 8.83 -6.36 -0.36
N ASP A 16 8.06 -7.16 -1.08
CA ASP A 16 6.82 -6.75 -1.72
C ASP A 16 5.71 -6.55 -0.68
N TYR A 17 4.97 -5.45 -0.80
CA TYR A 17 3.84 -5.09 0.04
C TYR A 17 2.59 -4.95 -0.81
N TRP A 18 1.52 -5.63 -0.41
CA TRP A 18 0.22 -5.54 -1.05
C TRP A 18 -0.71 -4.68 -0.23
N PHE A 19 -1.50 -3.84 -0.90
CA PHE A 19 -2.56 -3.07 -0.26
C PHE A 19 -3.86 -3.17 -1.05
N THR A 20 -4.97 -3.11 -0.32
CA THR A 20 -6.32 -3.08 -0.88
C THR A 20 -7.02 -1.83 -0.38
N VAL A 21 -7.61 -1.07 -1.29
CA VAL A 21 -8.43 0.10 -0.99
C VAL A 21 -9.85 -0.22 -1.42
N GLU A 22 -10.76 -0.17 -0.46
CA GLU A 22 -12.19 -0.20 -0.71
C GLU A 22 -12.71 1.24 -0.72
N TYR A 23 -13.33 1.65 -1.82
CA TYR A 23 -13.84 3.01 -1.99
C TYR A 23 -15.14 3.01 -2.78
N LEU A 24 -15.96 4.03 -2.56
CA LEU A 24 -17.18 4.26 -3.34
C LEU A 24 -16.83 5.21 -4.48
N GLU A 25 -17.04 4.79 -5.72
CA GLU A 25 -16.93 5.64 -6.91
C GLU A 25 -18.29 5.67 -7.60
N ASN A 26 -18.91 6.86 -7.68
CA ASN A 26 -20.26 7.05 -8.24
C ASN A 26 -21.30 6.10 -7.64
N GLU A 27 -21.37 6.04 -6.29
CA GLU A 27 -22.29 5.18 -5.53
C GLU A 27 -22.09 3.67 -5.74
N GLN A 28 -21.03 3.26 -6.44
CA GLN A 28 -20.63 1.87 -6.61
C GLN A 28 -19.41 1.56 -5.77
N SER A 29 -19.48 0.49 -4.97
CA SER A 29 -18.34 -0.04 -4.22
C SER A 29 -17.31 -0.66 -5.15
N LYS A 30 -16.10 -0.11 -5.14
CA LYS A 30 -14.95 -0.60 -5.88
C LYS A 30 -13.85 -1.02 -4.93
N VAL A 31 -13.10 -2.03 -5.37
CA VAL A 31 -11.95 -2.56 -4.66
C VAL A 31 -10.74 -2.41 -5.57
N PHE A 32 -9.79 -1.59 -5.15
CA PHE A 32 -8.51 -1.43 -5.82
C PHE A 32 -7.45 -2.23 -5.07
N LYS A 33 -6.79 -3.15 -5.78
CA LYS A 33 -5.69 -3.96 -5.23
C LYS A 33 -4.42 -3.60 -5.97
N ALA A 34 -3.38 -3.25 -5.24
CA ALA A 34 -2.08 -2.94 -5.80
C ALA A 34 -0.97 -3.41 -4.87
N HIS A 35 0.26 -3.35 -5.36
CA HIS A 35 1.44 -3.66 -4.58
C HIS A 35 2.52 -2.62 -4.86
N PHE A 36 3.42 -2.46 -3.89
CA PHE A 36 4.65 -1.72 -4.05
C PHE A 36 5.77 -2.51 -3.38
N SER A 37 6.96 -2.49 -3.96
CA SER A 37 8.14 -3.15 -3.38
C SER A 37 9.00 -2.10 -2.70
N LEU A 38 9.43 -2.36 -1.47
CA LEU A 38 10.55 -1.61 -0.91
C LEU A 38 11.83 -2.16 -1.53
N ILE A 39 12.39 -1.42 -2.48
CA ILE A 39 13.74 -1.67 -2.99
C ILE A 39 14.68 -0.75 -2.21
N ARG A 40 15.71 -1.34 -1.57
CA ARG A 40 16.78 -0.62 -0.88
C ARG A 40 17.66 0.17 -1.84
#